data_AF-A0A1H1YJL1-F1
#
_entry.id   AF-A0A1H1YJL1-F1
#
_cell.length_a   1.000
_cell.length_b   1.000
_cell.length_c   1.000
_cell.angle_alpha   90.00
_cell.angle_beta   90.00
_cell.angle_gamma   90.00
#
_symmetry.space_group_name_H-M   'P 1'
#
loop_
_entity.id
_entity.type
_entity.pdbx_description
1 polymer ?
#
loop_
_entity_poly.entity_id
_entity_poly.type
_entity_poly.pdbx_seq_one_letter_code
_entity_poly.pdbx_strand_id
1 'polypeptide(L)'
;MNDPQLSNLLDDLDSAHLADDGLSRLVVTRLAEKRIPYRAMLGKVKLGDKELYPHFWVETSDCVIDYRARPQLNDQRAPHGAVPRERLEAEYEGQEIVLDPLPDYLFELVRH
;
A
#
# COMPACT_ATOMS: atom_id res chain seq x y z
N MET A 1 6.57 12.52 6.02
CA MET A 1 7.79 11.96 5.39
C MET A 1 7.66 12.23 3.91
N ASN A 2 8.70 12.68 3.22
CA ASN A 2 8.57 12.99 1.79
C ASN A 2 8.55 11.69 0.98
N ASP A 3 7.84 11.72 -0.14
CA ASP A 3 7.66 10.58 -1.08
C ASP A 3 8.95 9.78 -1.35
N PRO A 4 10.11 10.39 -1.72
CA PRO A 4 11.33 9.62 -1.99
C PRO A 4 11.88 8.84 -0.80
N GLN A 5 11.63 9.29 0.43
CA GLN A 5 12.06 8.59 1.64
C GLN A 5 11.19 7.37 1.91
N LEU A 6 9.91 7.46 1.56
CA LEU A 6 8.93 6.40 1.74
C LEU A 6 9.13 5.31 0.68
N SER A 7 9.37 5.68 -0.58
CA SER A 7 9.72 4.73 -1.64
C SER A 7 11.00 3.95 -1.30
N ASN A 8 12.07 4.64 -0.89
CA ASN A 8 13.33 3.99 -0.47
C ASN A 8 13.15 3.00 0.70
N LEU A 9 12.12 3.19 1.54
CA LEU A 9 11.85 2.32 2.68
C LEU A 9 11.01 1.10 2.31
N LEU A 10 10.21 1.16 1.24
CA LEU A 10 9.13 0.22 0.97
C LEU A 10 9.27 -0.51 -0.37
N ASP A 11 10.00 0.05 -1.34
CA ASP A 11 10.04 -0.49 -2.71
C ASP A 11 10.68 -1.88 -2.79
N ASP A 12 11.49 -2.28 -1.81
CA ASP A 12 12.00 -3.66 -1.71
C ASP A 12 10.87 -4.69 -1.55
N LEU A 13 9.76 -4.29 -0.93
CA LEU A 13 8.61 -5.15 -0.66
C LEU A 13 7.80 -5.49 -1.92
N ASP A 14 7.88 -4.69 -2.99
CA ASP A 14 7.09 -4.94 -4.22
C ASP A 14 7.42 -6.29 -4.87
N SER A 15 8.66 -6.75 -4.67
CA SER A 15 9.14 -8.04 -5.15
C SER A 15 8.45 -9.25 -4.50
N ALA A 16 7.82 -9.05 -3.33
CA ALA A 16 7.12 -10.12 -2.62
C ALA A 16 5.89 -10.58 -3.43
N HIS A 17 5.75 -11.89 -3.62
CA HIS A 17 4.67 -12.50 -4.41
C HIS A 17 3.35 -12.60 -3.63
N LEU A 18 2.96 -11.52 -2.97
CA LEU A 18 1.76 -11.43 -2.14
C LEU A 18 0.66 -10.63 -2.83
N ALA A 19 -0.58 -10.98 -2.50
CA ALA A 19 -1.76 -10.16 -2.80
C ALA A 19 -1.74 -8.83 -2.02
N ASP A 20 -2.70 -7.96 -2.30
CA ASP A 20 -2.84 -6.63 -1.74
C ASP A 20 -2.97 -6.63 -0.20
N ASP A 21 -3.64 -7.62 0.38
CA ASP A 21 -3.76 -7.78 1.83
C ASP A 21 -2.40 -8.11 2.49
N GLY A 22 -1.69 -9.11 1.97
CA GLY A 22 -0.40 -9.55 2.46
C GLY A 22 0.67 -8.48 2.28
N LEU A 23 0.67 -7.80 1.14
CA LEU A 23 1.63 -6.73 0.87
C LEU A 23 1.35 -5.49 1.72
N SER A 24 0.08 -5.10 1.89
CA SER A 24 -0.31 -4.06 2.85
C SER A 24 0.18 -4.42 4.26
N ARG A 25 0.14 -5.72 4.62
CA ARG A 25 0.65 -6.18 5.92
C ARG A 25 2.18 -6.05 6.06
N LEU A 26 2.95 -6.25 4.99
CA LEU A 26 4.38 -5.96 4.99
C LEU A 26 4.66 -4.46 5.14
N VAL A 27 3.91 -3.63 4.42
CA VAL A 27 4.01 -2.17 4.52
C VAL A 27 3.75 -1.70 5.94
N VAL A 28 2.62 -2.07 6.57
CA VAL A 28 2.32 -1.64 7.94
C VAL A 28 3.37 -2.14 8.94
N THR A 29 3.93 -3.33 8.72
CA THR A 29 5.00 -3.87 9.57
C THR A 29 6.24 -2.98 9.49
N ARG A 30 6.72 -2.67 8.28
CA ARG A 30 7.88 -1.80 8.06
C ARG A 30 7.65 -0.38 8.59
N LEU A 31 6.45 0.18 8.43
CA LEU A 31 6.11 1.50 8.97
C LEU A 31 6.06 1.49 10.50
N ALA A 32 5.51 0.45 11.12
CA ALA A 32 5.46 0.29 12.57
C ALA A 32 6.86 0.22 13.19
N GLU A 33 7.78 -0.55 12.60
CA GLU A 33 9.19 -0.63 13.03
C GLU A 33 9.88 0.74 13.02
N LYS A 34 9.58 1.56 12.01
CA LYS A 34 10.11 2.93 11.89
C LYS A 34 9.30 3.97 12.67
N ARG A 35 8.24 3.54 13.38
CA ARG A 35 7.31 4.41 14.11
C ARG A 35 6.71 5.52 13.24
N ILE A 36 6.44 5.21 11.98
CA ILE A 36 5.76 6.12 11.05
C ILE A 36 4.25 5.93 11.23
N PRO A 37 3.48 6.98 11.50
CA PRO A 37 2.02 6.88 11.58
C PRO A 37 1.42 6.46 10.24
N TYR A 38 0.50 5.51 10.28
CA TYR A 38 -0.20 5.00 9.11
C TYR A 38 -1.66 4.66 9.44
N ARG A 39 -2.47 4.49 8.39
CA ARG A 39 -3.79 3.87 8.43
C ARG A 39 -3.83 2.73 7.43
N ALA A 40 -4.26 1.55 7.87
CA ALA A 40 -4.57 0.46 6.95
C ALA A 40 -6.03 0.62 6.51
N MET A 41 -6.28 0.49 5.21
CA MET A 41 -7.57 0.80 4.63
C MET A 41 -8.08 -0.41 3.85
N LEU A 42 -9.40 -0.60 3.88
CA LEU A 42 -10.11 -1.59 3.08
C LEU A 42 -11.31 -0.94 2.41
N GLY A 43 -11.43 -1.15 1.11
CA GLY A 43 -12.52 -0.56 0.35
C GLY A 43 -12.34 -0.74 -1.14
N LYS A 44 -12.55 0.34 -1.86
CA LYS A 44 -12.68 0.40 -3.30
C LYS A 44 -11.70 1.38 -3.92
N VAL A 45 -11.11 0.99 -5.04
CA VAL A 45 -10.26 1.85 -5.87
C VAL A 45 -10.89 1.98 -7.25
N LYS A 46 -11.11 3.20 -7.73
CA LYS A 46 -11.63 3.49 -9.07
C LYS A 46 -10.63 4.26 -9.91
N LEU A 47 -10.53 3.90 -11.18
CA LEU A 47 -9.74 4.62 -12.17
C LEU A 47 -10.45 4.59 -13.53
N GLY A 48 -11.13 5.68 -13.87
CA GLY A 48 -12.06 5.72 -15.00
C GLY A 48 -13.18 4.67 -14.82
N ASP A 49 -13.36 3.81 -15.83
CA ASP A 49 -14.39 2.75 -15.80
C ASP A 49 -13.92 1.46 -15.08
N LYS A 50 -12.69 1.44 -14.56
CA LYS A 50 -12.14 0.27 -13.85
C LYS A 50 -12.31 0.40 -12.35
N GLU A 51 -12.56 -0.72 -11.68
CA GLU A 51 -12.78 -0.79 -10.23
C GLU A 51 -12.08 -2.02 -9.63
N LEU A 52 -11.45 -1.84 -8.46
CA LEU A 52 -11.01 -2.91 -7.57
C LEU A 52 -11.86 -2.89 -6.30
N TYR A 53 -12.47 -4.03 -5.96
CA TYR A 53 -13.19 -4.23 -4.72
C TYR A 53 -13.34 -5.73 -4.41
N PRO A 54 -13.06 -6.18 -3.17
CA PRO A 54 -12.39 -5.44 -2.11
C PRO A 54 -10.92 -5.18 -2.44
N HIS A 55 -10.34 -4.10 -1.93
CA HIS A 55 -8.93 -3.76 -2.10
C HIS A 55 -8.32 -3.22 -0.79
N PHE A 56 -7.09 -3.64 -0.49
CA PHE A 56 -6.31 -3.19 0.65
C PHE A 56 -5.23 -2.19 0.23
N TRP A 57 -5.09 -1.12 1.01
CA TRP A 57 -3.98 -0.17 0.84
C TRP A 57 -3.57 0.42 2.19
N VAL A 58 -2.45 1.14 2.20
CA VAL A 58 -1.96 1.85 3.39
C VAL A 58 -1.86 3.33 3.09
N GLU A 59 -2.19 4.16 4.07
CA GLU A 59 -2.10 5.61 3.95
C GLU A 59 -1.18 6.18 5.02
N THR A 60 -0.45 7.23 4.65
CA THR A 60 0.15 8.17 5.60
C THR A 60 -0.57 9.52 5.48
N SER A 61 -0.07 10.56 6.16
CA SER A 61 -0.61 11.93 6.04
C SER A 61 -0.69 12.37 4.58
N ASP A 62 0.39 12.16 3.83
CA ASP A 62 0.59 12.82 2.53
C ASP A 62 0.59 11.84 1.36
N CYS A 63 0.65 10.53 1.62
CA CYS A 63 0.77 9.50 0.58
C CYS A 63 -0.27 8.39 0.72
N VAL A 64 -0.69 7.85 -0.42
CA VAL A 64 -1.29 6.52 -0.54
C VAL A 64 -0.18 5.55 -0.95
N ILE A 65 -0.10 4.41 -0.26
CA ILE A 65 0.85 3.35 -0.54
C ILE A 65 0.07 2.16 -1.07
N ASP A 66 0.24 1.88 -2.35
CA ASP A 66 -0.48 0.82 -3.05
C ASP A 66 0.37 0.29 -4.20
N TYR A 67 0.91 -0.91 -4.01
CA TYR A 67 1.76 -1.59 -4.99
C TYR A 67 0.97 -2.58 -5.86
N ARG A 68 -0.33 -2.80 -5.59
CA ARG A 68 -1.12 -3.84 -6.27
C ARG A 68 -2.23 -3.26 -7.14
N ALA A 69 -2.63 -2.00 -6.96
CA ALA A 69 -3.58 -1.32 -7.84
C ALA A 69 -3.16 -1.37 -9.31
N ARG A 70 -1.94 -0.94 -9.67
CA ARG A 70 -1.47 -0.96 -11.06
C ARG A 70 -1.53 -2.32 -11.75
N PRO A 71 -0.91 -3.39 -11.22
CA PRO A 71 -0.97 -4.70 -11.87
C PRO A 71 -2.39 -5.27 -11.90
N GLN A 72 -3.23 -5.03 -10.89
CA GLN A 72 -4.61 -5.55 -10.87
C GLN A 72 -5.56 -4.79 -11.81
N LEU A 73 -5.46 -3.47 -11.89
CA LEU A 73 -6.20 -2.65 -12.84
C LEU A 73 -5.65 -2.73 -14.27
N ASN A 74 -4.44 -3.27 -14.43
CA ASN A 74 -3.69 -3.29 -15.68
C ASN A 74 -3.72 -1.90 -16.37
N ASP A 75 -3.34 -0.86 -15.63
CA ASP A 75 -3.36 0.54 -16.06
C ASP A 75 -2.17 1.32 -15.51
N GLN A 76 -1.39 1.97 -16.36
CA GLN A 76 -0.18 2.70 -15.92
C GLN A 76 -0.49 3.94 -15.08
N ARG A 77 -1.72 4.48 -15.19
CA ARG A 77 -2.18 5.61 -14.38
C ARG A 77 -2.52 5.20 -12.95
N ALA A 78 -2.74 3.91 -12.71
CA ALA A 78 -3.01 3.42 -11.36
C ALA A 78 -1.75 3.51 -10.48
N PRO A 79 -1.94 3.73 -9.17
CA PRO A 79 -0.83 3.80 -8.22
C PRO A 79 0.01 2.53 -8.19
N HIS A 80 1.31 2.73 -7.99
CA HIS A 80 2.29 1.66 -7.78
C HIS A 80 3.38 2.19 -6.86
N GLY A 81 3.28 1.80 -5.59
CA GLY A 81 4.17 2.21 -4.51
C GLY A 81 3.61 3.36 -3.67
N ALA A 82 4.51 4.10 -3.03
CA ALA A 82 4.17 5.34 -2.33
C ALA A 82 3.87 6.44 -3.37
N VAL A 83 2.66 7.01 -3.33
CA VAL A 83 2.22 8.06 -4.25
C VAL A 83 1.68 9.24 -3.46
N PRO A 84 2.19 10.47 -3.68
CA PRO A 84 1.62 11.68 -3.09
C PRO A 84 0.15 11.84 -3.45
N ARG A 85 -0.69 12.21 -2.48
CA ARG A 85 -2.14 12.37 -2.70
C ARG A 85 -2.47 13.35 -3.84
N GLU A 86 -1.69 14.42 -3.96
CA GLU A 86 -1.82 15.43 -5.02
C GLU A 86 -1.53 14.92 -6.43
N ARG A 87 -0.93 13.72 -6.57
CA ARG A 87 -0.62 13.07 -7.84
C ARG A 87 -1.51 11.86 -8.13
N LEU A 88 -2.46 11.54 -7.25
CA LEU A 88 -3.36 10.42 -7.45
C LEU A 88 -4.42 10.76 -8.50
N GLU A 89 -4.45 9.95 -9.57
CA GLU A 89 -5.55 9.95 -10.54
C GLU A 89 -6.70 9.01 -10.13
N ALA A 90 -6.41 8.02 -9.28
CA ALA A 90 -7.40 7.05 -8.81
C ALA A 90 -8.16 7.56 -7.57
N GLU A 91 -9.44 7.23 -7.49
CA GLU A 91 -10.30 7.54 -6.35
C GLU A 91 -10.30 6.37 -5.37
N TYR A 92 -10.00 6.66 -4.11
CA TYR A 92 -10.00 5.69 -3.01
C TYR A 92 -11.17 5.98 -2.07
N GLU A 93 -12.01 4.98 -1.85
CA GLU A 93 -13.14 5.04 -0.92
C GLU A 93 -13.12 3.80 -0.03
N GLY A 94 -13.00 3.98 1.28
CA GLY A 94 -12.97 2.85 2.20
C GLY A 94 -12.99 3.26 3.65
N GLN A 95 -12.89 2.24 4.50
CA GLN A 95 -12.83 2.39 5.95
C GLN A 95 -11.44 2.00 6.45
N GLU A 96 -11.03 2.66 7.53
CA GLU A 96 -9.86 2.23 8.28
C GLU A 96 -10.13 0.88 8.95
N ILE A 97 -9.15 0.00 8.87
CA ILE A 97 -9.17 -1.33 9.49
C ILE A 97 -7.95 -1.50 10.38
N VAL A 98 -8.03 -2.44 11.32
CA VAL A 98 -6.88 -2.87 12.10
C VAL A 98 -6.13 -3.93 11.30
N LEU A 99 -4.88 -3.66 10.97
CA LEU A 99 -3.96 -4.61 10.35
C LEU A 99 -2.69 -4.68 11.19
N ASP A 100 -2.59 -5.70 12.05
CA ASP A 100 -1.46 -5.81 12.97
C ASP A 100 -0.15 -6.13 12.23
N PRO A 101 0.98 -5.50 12.59
CA PRO A 101 2.30 -5.89 12.13
C PRO A 101 2.57 -7.39 12.28
N LEU A 102 3.34 -7.94 11.35
CA LEU A 102 3.80 -9.31 11.44
C LEU A 102 4.86 -9.43 12.55
N PRO A 103 4.93 -10.59 13.24
CA PRO A 103 6.12 -10.94 14.01
C PRO A 103 7.36 -10.98 13.11
N ASP A 104 8.52 -10.59 13.64
CA ASP A 104 9.79 -10.46 12.90
C ASP A 104 10.12 -11.70 12.03
N TYR A 105 9.95 -12.90 12.58
CA TYR A 105 10.27 -14.14 11.85
C TYR A 105 9.40 -14.34 10.61
N LEU A 106 8.14 -13.91 10.65
CA LEU A 106 7.20 -14.05 9.55
C LEU A 106 7.42 -12.96 8.51
N PHE A 107 7.75 -11.75 8.97
CA PHE A 107 8.15 -10.64 8.10
C PHE A 107 9.36 -11.02 7.23
N GLU A 108 10.42 -11.54 7.86
CA GLU A 108 11.63 -11.96 7.14
C GLU A 108 11.39 -13.10 6.15
N LEU A 109 10.43 -13.99 6.44
CA LEU A 109 10.13 -15.14 5.61
C LEU A 109 9.41 -14.77 4.30
N VAL A 110 8.57 -13.72 4.32
CA VAL A 110 7.63 -13.44 3.21
C VAL A 110 7.89 -12.12 2.47
N ARG A 111 8.89 -11.35 2.87
CA ARG A 111 9.23 -10.06 2.24
C ARG A 111 9.97 -10.17 0.90
N HIS A 112 10.25 -11.38 0.42
CA HIS A 112 10.94 -11.70 -0.82
C HIS A 112 10.18 -12.76 -1.62
#